data_AF-R9LBK0-F1
#
_entry.id   AF-R9LBK0-F1
#
_cell.length_a   1.000
_cell.length_b   1.000
_cell.length_c   1.000
_cell.angle_alpha   90.00
_cell.angle_beta   90.00
_cell.angle_gamma   90.00
#
_symmetry.space_group_name_H-M   'P 1'
#
loop_
_entity.id
_entity.type
_entity.pdbx_description
1 polymer ?
#
loop_
_entity_poly.entity_id
_entity_poly.type
_entity_poly.pdbx_seq_one_letter_code
_entity_poly.pdbx_strand_id
1 'polypeptide(L)'
;MKDFSTVKIISIELGEKCNLSNQHQKCPSSARLKKDKTEIITMDQILSVIDDVAEHHFSGEIAFHYYNEPLLYLDQIQSIIEARPQMDYLLWTNGELLKDDIEENAYLNLFHSIVISNYGGESRYRFYCELQKRYPNITRIINYQSLDDLDDRKEIYTNEVRNKYGCCRPINIELPIDCYGDVHLCCRDWDNTYRIGNIKETPLSEIIQSEAFLNFEASVNQPLLDLERCPDVCKSCTNPDRVSTFIEQDYRLLESRESSISFVVVTRAIHLGRLLSLLHSLVPLKDELCVILDSTDQYAYEEISKVADRVEVMVGKGCFEAYELDIFNICTKDWIFRMDDDETLSPECTRELLQQYVSDRTKAAYWIPRKWYISPEEHIVTSPWMPDYQLRLYRNLPAIIELPNCIHASKNIMGKNATINQFCIQHWDLIWNGREKREEKVRYYERLLPGNGCDCYYLYETENIGTFREETADGQTYGDVLKIHLPQAMKKELTYTAEIELKIPERVKPLLSKKDVFFSYHWFNQDGTIYHWDYPRFEPPVAVEDRIRLFMPIQLPETAGEYRLQMDIVEELVQWFSQSGLLESHPKTFLIQ
;
A
#
# COMPACT_ATOMS: atom_id res chain seq x y z
N MET A 1 8.44 -25.02 -20.68
CA MET A 1 9.53 -25.43 -19.77
C MET A 1 9.58 -24.42 -18.65
N LYS A 2 9.91 -24.85 -17.44
CA LYS A 2 10.07 -23.93 -16.31
C LYS A 2 11.32 -23.08 -16.53
N ASP A 3 11.24 -21.80 -16.22
CA ASP A 3 12.34 -20.83 -16.35
C ASP A 3 12.40 -19.92 -15.10
N PHE A 4 13.23 -18.88 -15.14
CA PHE A 4 13.45 -17.98 -14.00
C PHE A 4 12.52 -16.76 -13.97
N SER A 5 11.47 -16.73 -14.80
CA SER A 5 10.54 -15.58 -14.87
C SER A 5 9.85 -15.25 -13.53
N THR A 6 9.65 -16.26 -12.68
CA THR A 6 9.05 -16.10 -11.34
C THR A 6 10.08 -15.91 -10.23
N VAL A 7 11.38 -16.05 -10.55
CA VAL A 7 12.46 -15.93 -9.58
C VAL A 7 12.88 -14.49 -9.41
N LYS A 8 12.99 -14.05 -8.15
CA LYS A 8 13.30 -12.65 -7.80
C LYS A 8 14.71 -12.48 -7.28
N ILE A 9 15.27 -13.50 -6.64
CA ILE A 9 16.62 -13.44 -6.08
C ILE A 9 17.36 -14.74 -6.41
N ILE A 10 18.55 -14.63 -6.96
CA ILE A 10 19.53 -15.74 -6.97
C ILE A 10 20.59 -15.39 -5.95
N SER A 11 20.63 -16.14 -4.85
CA SER A 11 21.52 -15.88 -3.72
C SER A 11 22.74 -16.78 -3.82
N ILE A 12 23.92 -16.22 -4.07
CA ILE A 12 25.17 -16.95 -4.28
C ILE A 12 26.12 -16.70 -3.12
N GLU A 13 26.35 -17.70 -2.29
CA GLU A 13 27.30 -17.60 -1.18
C GLU A 13 28.74 -17.69 -1.69
N LEU A 14 29.48 -16.59 -1.63
CA LEU A 14 30.87 -16.54 -2.13
C LEU A 14 31.88 -17.28 -1.23
N GLY A 15 31.54 -17.50 0.05
CA GLY A 15 32.38 -18.22 0.99
C GLY A 15 31.79 -18.23 2.40
N GLU A 16 32.30 -19.09 3.29
CA GLU A 16 31.65 -19.39 4.59
C GLU A 16 31.78 -18.30 5.67
N LYS A 17 32.66 -17.32 5.49
CA LYS A 17 33.02 -16.38 6.56
C LYS A 17 31.92 -15.35 6.82
N CYS A 18 31.66 -15.12 8.10
CA CYS A 18 30.89 -14.00 8.62
C CYS A 18 31.60 -13.44 9.87
N ASN A 19 31.78 -12.12 9.96
CA ASN A 19 32.43 -11.45 11.10
C ASN A 19 31.63 -11.57 12.41
N LEU A 20 30.33 -11.87 12.34
CA LEU A 20 29.47 -12.07 13.51
C LEU A 20 29.26 -13.56 13.87
N SER A 21 29.94 -14.51 13.20
CA SER A 21 29.71 -15.94 13.39
C SER A 21 29.86 -16.42 14.84
N ASN A 22 30.79 -15.84 15.60
CA ASN A 22 31.03 -16.19 16.99
C ASN A 22 30.01 -15.58 17.97
N GLN A 23 29.32 -14.52 17.55
CA GLN A 23 28.32 -13.81 18.34
C GLN A 23 26.90 -14.30 18.01
N HIS A 24 26.66 -14.75 16.78
CA HIS A 24 25.38 -15.26 16.29
C HIS A 24 25.23 -16.77 16.54
N GLN A 25 25.06 -17.17 17.79
CA GLN A 25 24.93 -18.58 18.15
C GLN A 25 23.67 -19.26 17.56
N LYS A 26 22.66 -18.52 17.10
CA LYS A 26 21.49 -19.07 16.40
C LYS A 26 21.68 -19.17 14.87
N CYS A 27 22.76 -18.62 14.31
CA CYS A 27 23.03 -18.67 12.87
C CYS A 27 23.57 -20.04 12.43
N PRO A 28 22.94 -20.73 11.48
CA PRO A 28 23.39 -22.03 10.96
C PRO A 28 24.81 -22.09 10.41
N SER A 29 25.43 -20.96 10.07
CA SER A 29 26.82 -20.91 9.58
C SER A 29 27.79 -21.71 10.45
N SER A 30 27.61 -21.68 11.77
CA SER A 30 28.50 -22.39 12.70
C SER A 30 28.17 -23.88 12.89
N ALA A 31 27.03 -24.33 12.38
CA ALA A 31 26.51 -25.70 12.54
C ALA A 31 26.54 -26.51 11.23
N ARG A 32 26.66 -25.85 10.08
CA ARG A 32 26.77 -26.50 8.77
C ARG A 32 27.97 -27.44 8.73
N LEU A 33 27.70 -28.73 8.60
CA LEU A 33 28.74 -29.76 8.53
C LEU A 33 29.54 -29.57 7.24
N LYS A 34 30.88 -29.55 7.35
CA LYS A 34 31.77 -29.65 6.19
C LYS A 34 31.69 -31.07 5.64
N LYS A 35 30.72 -31.33 4.77
CA LYS A 35 30.47 -32.64 4.15
C LYS A 35 31.58 -32.97 3.14
N ASP A 36 32.81 -33.26 3.57
CA ASP A 36 33.98 -33.65 2.75
C ASP A 36 34.33 -32.74 1.55
N LYS A 37 33.60 -31.63 1.35
CA LYS A 37 33.75 -30.66 0.28
C LYS A 37 34.77 -29.61 0.71
N THR A 38 35.83 -29.48 -0.09
CA THR A 38 36.93 -28.56 0.20
C THR A 38 37.09 -27.47 -0.84
N GLU A 39 36.46 -27.61 -2.01
CA GLU A 39 36.58 -26.68 -3.11
C GLU A 39 35.35 -25.77 -3.19
N ILE A 40 35.56 -24.46 -2.98
CA ILE A 40 34.55 -23.42 -3.13
C ILE A 40 34.30 -23.13 -4.62
N ILE A 41 33.12 -22.63 -4.97
CA ILE A 41 32.78 -22.21 -6.34
C ILE A 41 33.77 -21.15 -6.87
N THR A 42 34.15 -21.28 -8.14
CA THR A 42 35.06 -20.33 -8.79
C THR A 42 34.31 -19.13 -9.38
N MET A 43 35.04 -18.07 -9.69
CA MET A 43 34.52 -16.91 -10.41
C MET A 43 33.82 -17.31 -11.72
N ASP A 44 34.45 -18.17 -12.52
CA ASP A 44 33.90 -18.63 -13.80
C ASP A 44 32.58 -19.39 -13.61
N GLN A 45 32.47 -20.19 -12.54
CA GLN A 45 31.23 -20.90 -12.20
C GLN A 45 30.12 -19.92 -11.80
N ILE A 46 30.45 -18.86 -11.04
CA ILE A 46 29.48 -17.81 -10.68
C ILE A 46 29.00 -17.06 -11.93
N LEU A 47 29.93 -16.66 -12.80
CA LEU A 47 29.59 -15.98 -14.05
C LEU A 47 28.75 -16.88 -14.95
N SER A 48 29.05 -18.18 -15.02
CA SER A 48 28.24 -19.15 -15.77
C SER A 48 26.82 -19.26 -15.23
N VAL A 49 26.61 -19.19 -13.92
CA VAL A 49 25.25 -19.15 -13.33
C VAL A 49 24.53 -17.87 -13.72
N ILE A 50 25.21 -16.72 -13.66
CA ILE A 50 24.63 -15.42 -14.03
C ILE A 50 24.21 -15.42 -15.52
N ASP A 51 25.06 -15.96 -16.39
CA ASP A 51 24.77 -16.08 -17.83
C ASP A 51 23.59 -17.02 -18.08
N ASP A 52 23.58 -18.19 -17.43
CA ASP A 52 22.49 -19.17 -17.53
C ASP A 52 21.14 -18.56 -17.12
N VAL A 53 21.07 -17.87 -15.98
CA VAL A 53 19.79 -17.25 -15.56
C VAL A 53 19.37 -16.11 -16.48
N ALA A 54 20.32 -15.31 -16.99
CA ALA A 54 20.04 -14.21 -17.91
C ALA A 54 19.47 -14.71 -19.26
N GLU A 55 19.95 -15.84 -19.77
CA GLU A 55 19.42 -16.48 -20.99
C GLU A 55 18.03 -17.10 -20.79
N HIS A 56 17.64 -17.33 -19.53
CA HIS A 56 16.40 -18.03 -19.16
C HIS A 56 15.38 -17.11 -18.43
N HIS A 57 15.20 -15.90 -18.96
CA HIS A 57 14.17 -14.93 -18.58
C HIS A 57 14.20 -14.46 -17.11
N PHE A 58 15.36 -14.52 -16.46
CA PHE A 58 15.53 -13.92 -15.14
C PHE A 58 15.50 -12.39 -15.23
N SER A 59 14.73 -11.76 -14.35
CA SER A 59 14.60 -10.29 -14.23
C SER A 59 14.68 -9.82 -12.78
N GLY A 60 15.21 -10.68 -11.89
CA GLY A 60 15.43 -10.36 -10.49
C GLY A 60 16.85 -9.90 -10.21
N GLU A 61 17.24 -9.96 -8.94
CA GLU A 61 18.55 -9.51 -8.48
C GLU A 61 19.49 -10.69 -8.15
N ILE A 62 20.77 -10.54 -8.49
CA ILE A 62 21.82 -11.43 -8.02
C ILE A 62 22.30 -10.94 -6.66
N ALA A 63 22.20 -11.78 -5.64
CA ALA A 63 22.65 -11.48 -4.29
C ALA A 63 23.85 -12.35 -3.90
N PHE A 64 24.69 -11.86 -2.98
CA PHE A 64 25.93 -12.54 -2.59
C PHE A 64 25.91 -13.12 -1.17
N HIS A 65 24.70 -13.32 -0.63
CA HIS A 65 24.47 -13.75 0.73
C HIS A 65 23.82 -15.14 0.78
N TYR A 66 24.14 -15.90 1.81
CA TYR A 66 23.31 -17.00 2.30
C TYR A 66 23.40 -17.06 3.83
N TYR A 67 24.58 -17.46 4.34
CA TYR A 67 24.92 -17.40 5.76
C TYR A 67 26.28 -16.71 6.03
N ASN A 68 26.86 -16.12 5.01
CA ASN A 68 28.10 -15.35 5.01
C ASN A 68 27.88 -13.84 5.24
N GLU A 69 28.96 -13.09 5.43
CA GLU A 69 28.96 -11.63 5.31
C GLU A 69 29.53 -11.23 3.92
N PRO A 70 28.71 -10.69 3.00
CA PRO A 70 29.17 -10.36 1.65
C PRO A 70 30.28 -9.30 1.61
N LEU A 71 30.29 -8.33 2.52
CA LEU A 71 31.31 -7.27 2.51
C LEU A 71 32.73 -7.77 2.80
N LEU A 72 32.90 -9.00 3.30
CA LEU A 72 34.22 -9.64 3.39
C LEU A 72 34.79 -10.05 2.02
N TYR A 73 33.94 -10.07 0.99
CA TYR A 73 34.27 -10.49 -0.38
C TYR A 73 34.05 -9.35 -1.39
N LEU A 74 34.07 -8.08 -0.92
CA LEU A 74 33.72 -6.92 -1.74
C LEU A 74 34.51 -6.85 -3.05
N ASP A 75 35.84 -7.07 -3.02
CA ASP A 75 36.68 -7.02 -4.23
C ASP A 75 36.23 -8.05 -5.30
N GLN A 76 35.82 -9.24 -4.85
CA GLN A 76 35.29 -10.28 -5.74
C GLN A 76 33.92 -9.88 -6.29
N ILE A 77 33.03 -9.34 -5.44
CA ILE A 77 31.71 -8.84 -5.84
C ILE A 77 31.86 -7.74 -6.91
N GLN A 78 32.76 -6.78 -6.70
CA GLN A 78 33.03 -5.71 -7.66
C GLN A 78 33.48 -6.28 -9.00
N SER A 79 34.38 -7.27 -8.98
CA SER A 79 34.82 -7.97 -10.19
C SER A 79 33.67 -8.68 -10.93
N ILE A 80 32.68 -9.22 -10.19
CA ILE A 80 31.50 -9.88 -10.78
C ILE A 80 30.60 -8.85 -11.45
N ILE A 81 30.30 -7.75 -10.74
CA ILE A 81 29.45 -6.66 -11.24
C ILE A 81 30.09 -6.03 -12.49
N GLU A 82 31.40 -5.79 -12.48
CA GLU A 82 32.14 -5.27 -13.63
C GLU A 82 32.08 -6.23 -14.84
N ALA A 83 32.09 -7.54 -14.60
CA ALA A 83 32.01 -8.53 -15.66
C ALA A 83 30.59 -8.66 -16.25
N ARG A 84 29.53 -8.37 -15.48
CA ARG A 84 28.11 -8.52 -15.88
C ARG A 84 27.24 -7.32 -15.49
N PRO A 85 27.59 -6.09 -15.92
CA PRO A 85 26.93 -4.86 -15.46
C PRO A 85 25.47 -4.73 -15.91
N GLN A 86 25.00 -5.60 -16.81
CA GLN A 86 23.60 -5.64 -17.25
C GLN A 86 22.64 -6.24 -16.23
N MET A 87 23.14 -6.90 -15.19
CA MET A 87 22.32 -7.53 -14.15
C MET A 87 22.07 -6.54 -13.00
N ASP A 88 20.93 -6.70 -12.33
CA ASP A 88 20.67 -6.02 -11.07
C ASP A 88 21.25 -6.82 -9.90
N TYR A 89 21.83 -6.12 -8.92
CA TYR A 89 22.56 -6.72 -7.81
C TYR A 89 22.03 -6.26 -6.45
N LEU A 90 21.81 -7.22 -5.56
CA LEU A 90 21.37 -7.00 -4.17
C LEU A 90 22.52 -7.23 -3.20
N LEU A 91 22.81 -6.22 -2.37
CA LEU A 91 23.67 -6.38 -1.20
C LEU A 91 22.83 -6.57 0.06
N TRP A 92 22.89 -7.77 0.66
CA TRP A 92 22.36 -8.00 2.00
C TRP A 92 23.52 -8.17 2.99
N THR A 93 23.72 -7.21 3.89
CA THR A 93 24.87 -7.16 4.80
C THR A 93 24.43 -6.97 6.26
N ASN A 94 25.25 -7.41 7.21
CA ASN A 94 25.09 -7.03 8.62
C ASN A 94 25.53 -5.58 8.92
N GLY A 95 26.19 -4.93 7.97
CA GLY A 95 26.56 -3.52 8.02
C GLY A 95 27.76 -3.17 8.92
N GLU A 96 28.31 -4.11 9.69
CA GLU A 96 29.44 -3.83 10.62
C GLU A 96 30.73 -3.45 9.91
N LEU A 97 30.87 -3.79 8.62
CA LEU A 97 32.02 -3.43 7.79
C LEU A 97 31.86 -2.10 7.06
N LEU A 98 30.68 -1.46 7.16
CA LEU A 98 30.44 -0.12 6.64
C LEU A 98 31.27 0.90 7.43
N LYS A 99 31.95 1.78 6.70
CA LYS A 99 32.82 2.82 7.29
C LYS A 99 31.98 3.92 7.90
N ASP A 100 32.40 4.46 9.04
CA ASP A 100 31.68 5.55 9.71
C ASP A 100 31.67 6.84 8.87
N ASP A 101 32.69 7.06 8.03
CA ASP A 101 32.65 8.08 6.99
C ASP A 101 31.72 7.63 5.85
N ILE A 102 30.63 8.37 5.68
CA ILE A 102 29.60 8.11 4.67
C ILE A 102 30.19 8.04 3.25
N GLU A 103 31.15 8.90 2.91
CA GLU A 103 31.69 8.96 1.55
C GLU A 103 32.66 7.80 1.24
N GLU A 104 33.25 7.16 2.26
CA GLU A 104 34.06 5.96 2.09
C GLU A 104 33.23 4.73 1.66
N ASN A 105 31.90 4.81 1.75
CA ASN A 105 30.98 3.76 1.31
C ASN A 105 30.48 3.94 -0.14
N ALA A 106 31.19 4.69 -0.98
CA ALA A 106 30.76 5.00 -2.35
C ALA A 106 30.52 3.76 -3.24
N TYR A 107 31.14 2.61 -2.91
CA TYR A 107 30.91 1.33 -3.59
C TYR A 107 29.48 0.82 -3.45
N LEU A 108 28.69 1.35 -2.50
CA LEU A 108 27.27 1.03 -2.36
C LEU A 108 26.45 1.43 -3.61
N ASN A 109 26.93 2.39 -4.42
CA ASN A 109 26.26 2.74 -5.68
C ASN A 109 26.34 1.64 -6.76
N LEU A 110 27.16 0.61 -6.56
CA LEU A 110 27.25 -0.53 -7.48
C LEU A 110 26.03 -1.46 -7.41
N PHE A 111 25.26 -1.38 -6.32
CA PHE A 111 24.13 -2.27 -6.08
C PHE A 111 22.82 -1.59 -6.47
N HIS A 112 21.93 -2.36 -7.09
CA HIS A 112 20.56 -1.95 -7.38
C HIS A 112 19.79 -1.71 -6.09
N SER A 113 19.88 -2.64 -5.15
CA SER A 113 19.27 -2.53 -3.82
C SER A 113 20.21 -3.01 -2.70
N ILE A 114 20.00 -2.45 -1.51
CA ILE A 114 20.80 -2.76 -0.32
C ILE A 114 19.88 -2.98 0.88
N VAL A 115 20.08 -4.11 1.54
CA VAL A 115 19.43 -4.49 2.80
C VAL A 115 20.47 -4.58 3.90
N ILE A 116 20.26 -3.84 4.99
CA ILE A 116 21.15 -3.84 6.15
C ILE A 116 20.44 -4.51 7.32
N SER A 117 21.01 -5.59 7.87
CA SER A 117 20.57 -6.21 9.11
C SER A 117 21.37 -5.66 10.30
N ASN A 118 20.80 -4.68 11.01
CA ASN A 118 21.41 -4.06 12.17
C ASN A 118 21.29 -4.95 13.42
N TYR A 119 22.44 -5.28 14.01
CA TYR A 119 22.58 -5.94 15.31
C TYR A 119 23.24 -5.03 16.36
N GLY A 120 23.75 -3.86 15.96
CA GLY A 120 24.56 -2.95 16.78
C GLY A 120 23.74 -1.96 17.63
N GLY A 121 22.43 -2.18 17.76
CA GLY A 121 21.53 -1.32 18.53
C GLY A 121 21.26 0.06 17.91
N GLU A 122 20.70 0.95 18.72
CA GLU A 122 20.14 2.24 18.28
C GLU A 122 21.18 3.21 17.67
N SER A 123 22.42 3.21 18.16
CA SER A 123 23.46 4.11 17.62
C SER A 123 23.85 3.75 16.18
N ARG A 124 24.03 2.46 15.89
CA ARG A 124 24.28 1.98 14.52
C ARG A 124 23.06 2.17 13.62
N TYR A 125 21.85 1.95 14.15
CA TYR A 125 20.62 2.22 13.41
C TYR A 125 20.57 3.67 12.89
N ARG A 126 20.86 4.66 13.73
CA ARG A 126 20.89 6.08 13.32
C ARG A 126 21.95 6.34 12.26
N PHE A 127 23.14 5.75 12.37
CA PHE A 127 24.17 5.84 11.35
C PHE A 127 23.65 5.30 10.01
N TYR A 128 23.00 4.14 10.00
CA TYR A 128 22.40 3.59 8.77
C TYR A 128 21.29 4.48 8.19
N CYS A 129 20.49 5.14 9.03
CA CYS A 129 19.50 6.11 8.56
C CYS A 129 20.14 7.34 7.89
N GLU A 130 21.28 7.83 8.40
CA GLU A 130 22.03 8.90 7.72
C GLU A 130 22.66 8.39 6.42
N LEU A 131 23.20 7.17 6.43
CA LEU A 131 23.77 6.52 5.24
C LEU A 131 22.70 6.36 4.14
N GLN A 132 21.47 5.99 4.50
CA GLN A 132 20.32 5.87 3.59
C GLN A 132 19.96 7.19 2.90
N LYS A 133 20.14 8.34 3.56
CA LYS A 133 19.94 9.64 2.90
C LYS A 133 20.94 9.88 1.78
N ARG A 134 22.17 9.39 1.91
CA ARG A 134 23.22 9.51 0.89
C ARG A 134 23.10 8.47 -0.22
N TYR A 135 22.72 7.25 0.16
CA TYR A 135 22.58 6.08 -0.70
C TYR A 135 21.11 5.61 -0.64
N PRO A 136 20.21 6.22 -1.44
CA PRO A 136 18.78 5.91 -1.39
C PRO A 136 18.44 4.51 -1.91
N ASN A 137 19.40 3.83 -2.54
CA ASN A 137 19.32 2.41 -2.88
C ASN A 137 19.47 1.48 -1.65
N ILE A 138 19.74 2.04 -0.45
CA ILE A 138 19.45 1.35 0.81
C ILE A 138 17.94 1.30 0.98
N THR A 139 17.35 0.23 0.47
CA THR A 139 15.90 0.02 0.45
C THR A 139 15.37 -0.37 1.82
N ARG A 140 16.19 -1.03 2.66
CA ARG A 140 15.75 -1.52 3.96
C ARG A 140 16.85 -1.60 5.02
N ILE A 141 16.51 -1.19 6.23
CA ILE A 141 17.32 -1.41 7.44
C ILE A 141 16.47 -2.22 8.42
N ILE A 142 16.87 -3.48 8.64
CA ILE A 142 16.22 -4.41 9.56
C ILE A 142 16.89 -4.24 10.92
N ASN A 143 16.16 -3.69 11.89
CA ASN A 143 16.70 -3.42 13.22
C ASN A 143 16.35 -4.56 14.19
N TYR A 144 17.33 -5.39 14.56
CA TYR A 144 17.17 -6.40 15.61
C TYR A 144 17.48 -5.75 16.96
N GLN A 145 16.53 -5.80 17.90
CA GLN A 145 16.71 -5.20 19.23
C GLN A 145 17.59 -6.07 20.13
N SER A 146 17.59 -7.38 19.88
CA SER A 146 18.46 -8.37 20.52
C SER A 146 18.89 -9.47 19.54
N LEU A 147 20.04 -10.08 19.78
CA LEU A 147 20.45 -11.33 19.11
C LEU A 147 19.49 -12.50 19.43
N ASP A 148 18.71 -12.38 20.50
CA ASP A 148 17.65 -13.33 20.84
C ASP A 148 16.43 -13.25 19.91
N ASP A 149 16.24 -12.13 19.19
CA ASP A 149 15.15 -11.92 18.23
C ASP A 149 15.32 -12.74 16.95
N LEU A 150 16.50 -13.35 16.77
CA LEU A 150 16.77 -14.28 15.67
C LEU A 150 15.94 -15.55 15.83
N ASP A 151 15.38 -16.00 14.70
CA ASP A 151 14.64 -17.26 14.66
C ASP A 151 15.58 -18.46 14.84
N ASP A 152 15.09 -19.49 15.54
CA ASP A 152 15.91 -20.67 15.83
C ASP A 152 15.98 -21.61 14.62
N ARG A 153 16.78 -21.21 13.64
CA ARG A 153 16.97 -21.98 12.39
C ARG A 153 17.80 -23.22 12.59
N LYS A 154 18.68 -23.25 13.59
CA LYS A 154 19.58 -24.40 13.84
C LYS A 154 18.78 -25.64 14.24
N GLU A 155 17.73 -25.46 15.02
CA GLU A 155 16.96 -26.59 15.52
C GLU A 155 15.98 -27.17 14.50
N ILE A 156 15.90 -26.64 13.27
CA ILE A 156 14.87 -27.06 12.29
C ILE A 156 14.88 -28.56 11.97
N TYR A 157 16.06 -29.19 11.94
CA TYR A 157 16.19 -30.64 11.66
C TYR A 157 15.97 -31.52 12.89
N THR A 158 16.04 -30.95 14.08
CA THR A 158 15.83 -31.64 15.36
C THR A 158 14.48 -31.30 15.99
N ASN A 159 13.70 -30.41 15.37
CA ASN A 159 12.44 -29.93 15.90
C ASN A 159 11.36 -31.03 15.86
N GLU A 160 10.62 -31.19 16.96
CA GLU A 160 9.49 -32.11 17.08
C GLU A 160 8.20 -31.57 16.44
N VAL A 161 8.17 -30.28 16.07
CA VAL A 161 7.04 -29.66 15.38
C VAL A 161 6.77 -30.37 14.05
N ARG A 162 5.49 -30.62 13.77
CA ARG A 162 5.03 -31.23 12.51
C ARG A 162 4.11 -30.26 11.77
N ASN A 163 4.70 -29.51 10.85
CA ASN A 163 3.98 -28.70 9.88
C ASN A 163 3.11 -29.58 8.98
N LYS A 164 1.87 -29.16 8.76
CA LYS A 164 0.91 -29.81 7.84
C LYS A 164 0.49 -28.88 6.71
N TYR A 165 0.84 -27.60 6.77
CA TYR A 165 0.45 -26.57 5.83
C TYR A 165 1.51 -26.36 4.77
N GLY A 166 1.05 -26.07 3.56
CA GLY A 166 1.92 -25.69 2.44
C GLY A 166 2.91 -24.59 2.77
N CYS A 167 3.92 -24.45 1.91
CA CYS A 167 4.88 -23.36 2.07
C CYS A 167 4.16 -22.02 1.88
N CYS A 168 4.15 -21.18 2.92
CA CYS A 168 3.68 -19.80 2.84
C CYS A 168 4.62 -18.87 2.07
N ARG A 169 5.77 -19.38 1.64
CA ARG A 169 6.74 -18.67 0.80
C ARG A 169 6.65 -19.24 -0.62
N PRO A 170 6.38 -18.43 -1.64
CA PRO A 170 6.44 -18.88 -3.01
C PRO A 170 7.82 -19.47 -3.30
N ILE A 171 7.81 -20.72 -3.71
CA ILE A 171 8.97 -21.64 -3.74
C ILE A 171 10.07 -21.19 -4.70
N ASN A 172 9.78 -20.22 -5.55
CA ASN A 172 10.69 -19.68 -6.54
C ASN A 172 11.14 -18.25 -6.23
N ILE A 173 10.81 -17.63 -5.09
CA ILE A 173 11.21 -16.23 -4.83
C ILE A 173 12.72 -16.05 -4.77
N GLU A 174 13.40 -16.94 -4.04
CA GLU A 174 14.84 -16.91 -3.87
C GLU A 174 15.38 -18.33 -4.06
N LEU A 175 16.42 -18.47 -4.88
CA LEU A 175 17.16 -19.72 -5.03
C LEU A 175 18.56 -19.54 -4.43
N PRO A 176 18.81 -20.07 -3.22
CA PRO A 176 20.12 -20.01 -2.60
C PRO A 176 21.06 -21.08 -3.16
N ILE A 177 22.31 -20.68 -3.37
CA ILE A 177 23.42 -21.50 -3.83
C ILE A 177 24.54 -21.33 -2.81
N ASP A 178 24.94 -22.40 -2.13
CA ASP A 178 26.03 -22.31 -1.16
C ASP A 178 27.40 -22.16 -1.84
N CYS A 179 28.43 -21.90 -1.02
CA CYS A 179 29.78 -21.72 -1.52
C CYS A 179 30.39 -22.99 -2.11
N TYR A 180 29.75 -24.16 -1.97
CA TYR A 180 30.16 -25.40 -2.60
C TYR A 180 29.39 -25.72 -3.89
N GLY A 181 28.44 -24.85 -4.26
CA GLY A 181 27.64 -24.91 -5.47
C GLY A 181 26.35 -25.71 -5.32
N ASP A 182 26.01 -26.18 -4.11
CA ASP A 182 24.73 -26.85 -3.90
C ASP A 182 23.59 -25.84 -3.96
N VAL A 183 22.52 -26.21 -4.66
CA VAL A 183 21.29 -25.41 -4.72
C VAL A 183 20.37 -25.87 -3.59
N HIS A 184 19.88 -24.92 -2.80
CA HIS A 184 19.05 -25.16 -1.62
C HIS A 184 17.57 -24.89 -1.89
N LEU A 185 16.70 -25.49 -1.09
CA LEU A 185 15.25 -25.28 -1.23
C LEU A 185 14.78 -23.90 -0.78
N CYS A 186 15.37 -23.38 0.30
CA CYS A 186 15.11 -22.04 0.83
C CYS A 186 16.17 -21.65 1.87
N CYS A 187 16.04 -20.45 2.45
CA CYS A 187 16.92 -19.99 3.52
C CYS A 187 16.93 -20.92 4.74
N ARG A 188 15.86 -21.67 5.04
CA ARG A 188 15.83 -22.59 6.19
C ARG A 188 16.50 -23.94 5.92
N ASP A 189 16.71 -24.31 4.67
CA ASP A 189 17.29 -25.58 4.25
C ASP A 189 18.83 -25.57 4.31
N TRP A 190 19.40 -25.13 5.44
CA TRP A 190 20.83 -24.84 5.56
C TRP A 190 21.75 -26.07 5.54
N ASP A 191 21.25 -27.26 5.86
CA ASP A 191 22.01 -28.52 5.80
C ASP A 191 21.75 -29.30 4.51
N ASN A 192 20.87 -28.80 3.63
CA ASN A 192 20.55 -29.39 2.32
C ASN A 192 20.33 -30.91 2.38
N THR A 193 19.38 -31.35 3.23
CA THR A 193 19.11 -32.78 3.40
C THR A 193 18.32 -33.36 2.22
N TYR A 194 17.70 -32.51 1.41
CA TYR A 194 16.99 -32.86 0.19
C TYR A 194 17.69 -32.23 -1.02
N ARG A 195 18.60 -32.98 -1.63
CA ARG A 195 19.44 -32.49 -2.73
C ARG A 195 18.64 -32.32 -4.02
N ILE A 196 18.57 -31.09 -4.53
CA ILE A 196 17.95 -30.79 -5.84
C ILE A 196 18.99 -30.65 -6.97
N GLY A 197 20.24 -30.30 -6.67
CA GLY A 197 21.30 -30.19 -7.68
C GLY A 197 22.54 -29.46 -7.17
N ASN A 198 23.59 -29.47 -8.00
CA ASN A 198 24.81 -28.70 -7.78
C ASN A 198 25.26 -28.05 -9.10
N ILE A 199 25.53 -26.74 -9.07
CA ILE A 199 25.86 -25.93 -10.25
C ILE A 199 27.18 -26.31 -10.92
N LYS A 200 28.05 -27.06 -10.23
CA LYS A 200 29.31 -27.58 -10.81
C LYS A 200 29.07 -28.79 -11.72
N GLU A 201 27.93 -29.46 -11.57
CA GLU A 201 27.56 -30.67 -12.30
C GLU A 201 26.55 -30.38 -13.41
N THR A 202 25.61 -29.47 -13.15
CA THR A 202 24.45 -29.21 -14.01
C THR A 202 24.13 -27.71 -14.00
N PRO A 203 23.82 -27.08 -15.16
CA PRO A 203 23.35 -25.70 -15.20
C PRO A 203 22.13 -25.47 -14.29
N LEU A 204 22.00 -24.27 -13.73
CA LEU A 204 20.93 -23.96 -12.79
C LEU A 204 19.55 -24.08 -13.46
N SER A 205 19.47 -23.70 -14.74
CA SER A 205 18.27 -23.81 -15.58
C SER A 205 17.77 -25.25 -15.72
N GLU A 206 18.69 -26.21 -15.79
CA GLU A 206 18.38 -27.65 -15.81
C GLU A 206 18.03 -28.18 -14.42
N ILE A 207 18.68 -27.68 -13.36
CA ILE A 207 18.37 -28.06 -11.96
C ILE A 207 16.92 -27.72 -11.61
N ILE A 208 16.42 -26.53 -11.96
CA ILE A 208 15.03 -26.14 -11.69
C ILE A 208 14.00 -26.89 -12.55
N GLN A 209 14.46 -27.65 -13.54
CA GLN A 209 13.62 -28.52 -14.37
C GLN A 209 13.74 -29.99 -13.96
N SER A 210 14.64 -30.31 -13.01
CA SER A 210 14.85 -31.67 -12.53
C SER A 210 13.60 -32.24 -11.85
N GLU A 211 13.45 -33.56 -11.93
CA GLU A 211 12.37 -34.27 -11.25
C GLU A 211 12.37 -34.00 -9.73
N ALA A 212 13.55 -33.90 -9.12
CA ALA A 212 13.70 -33.60 -7.70
C ALA A 212 13.09 -32.23 -7.35
N PHE A 213 13.40 -31.18 -8.12
CA PHE A 213 12.87 -29.84 -7.87
C PHE A 213 11.36 -29.74 -8.15
N LEU A 214 10.89 -30.33 -9.25
CA LEU A 214 9.46 -30.34 -9.58
C LEU A 214 8.63 -31.12 -8.55
N ASN A 215 9.15 -32.25 -8.03
CA ASN A 215 8.52 -33.00 -6.97
C ASN A 215 8.46 -32.21 -5.65
N PHE A 216 9.56 -31.55 -5.29
CA PHE A 216 9.60 -30.66 -4.14
C PHE A 216 8.54 -29.55 -4.27
N GLU A 217 8.55 -28.80 -5.37
CA GLU A 217 7.60 -27.71 -5.59
C GLU A 217 6.15 -28.21 -5.50
N ALA A 218 5.82 -29.30 -6.20
CA ALA A 218 4.47 -29.86 -6.18
C ALA A 218 4.04 -30.33 -4.77
N SER A 219 4.99 -30.77 -3.94
CA SER A 219 4.73 -31.27 -2.58
C SER A 219 4.45 -30.17 -1.56
N VAL A 220 4.90 -28.93 -1.82
CA VAL A 220 4.79 -27.82 -0.88
C VAL A 220 3.97 -26.63 -1.40
N ASN A 221 3.71 -26.55 -2.72
CA ASN A 221 2.87 -25.52 -3.36
C ASN A 221 1.36 -25.89 -3.37
N GLN A 222 0.87 -26.38 -2.24
CA GLN A 222 -0.51 -26.84 -2.02
C GLN A 222 -0.96 -26.32 -0.65
N PRO A 223 -2.25 -26.11 -0.37
CA PRO A 223 -2.70 -25.64 0.96
C PRO A 223 -2.22 -26.52 2.12
N LEU A 224 -2.07 -27.82 1.89
CA LEU A 224 -1.49 -28.78 2.83
C LEU A 224 -0.24 -29.41 2.20
N LEU A 225 0.75 -29.72 3.02
CA LEU A 225 1.92 -30.48 2.55
C LEU A 225 1.50 -31.87 2.08
N ASP A 226 2.08 -32.31 0.98
CA ASP A 226 2.12 -33.73 0.67
C ASP A 226 3.15 -34.40 1.59
N LEU A 227 2.68 -34.96 2.72
CA LEU A 227 3.55 -35.54 3.74
C LEU A 227 4.35 -36.76 3.27
N GLU A 228 3.93 -37.41 2.18
CA GLU A 228 4.65 -38.56 1.62
C GLU A 228 5.84 -38.10 0.78
N ARG A 229 5.67 -37.03 0.00
CA ARG A 229 6.68 -36.55 -0.96
C ARG A 229 7.51 -35.37 -0.47
N CYS A 230 7.04 -34.61 0.52
CA CYS A 230 7.71 -33.38 0.91
C CYS A 230 9.01 -33.64 1.69
N PRO A 231 10.02 -32.74 1.56
CA PRO A 231 11.26 -32.82 2.33
C PRO A 231 11.02 -32.71 3.85
N ASP A 232 11.84 -33.41 4.64
CA ASP A 232 11.68 -33.42 6.11
C ASP A 232 11.87 -32.02 6.74
N VAL A 233 12.75 -31.19 6.15
CA VAL A 233 12.91 -29.79 6.57
C VAL A 233 11.61 -28.98 6.46
N CYS A 234 10.76 -29.31 5.49
CA CYS A 234 9.45 -28.68 5.31
C CYS A 234 8.43 -29.19 6.33
N LYS A 235 8.50 -30.47 6.69
CA LYS A 235 7.67 -31.10 7.74
C LYS A 235 7.99 -30.58 9.14
N SER A 236 9.24 -30.19 9.39
CA SER A 236 9.67 -29.65 10.69
C SER A 236 9.75 -28.12 10.73
N CYS A 237 9.29 -27.43 9.67
CA CYS A 237 9.29 -25.97 9.59
C CYS A 237 8.27 -25.36 10.56
N THR A 238 8.70 -24.48 11.45
CA THR A 238 7.84 -23.79 12.44
C THR A 238 7.22 -22.48 11.92
N ASN A 239 7.39 -22.19 10.63
CA ASN A 239 6.94 -20.94 10.01
C ASN A 239 5.66 -21.00 9.13
N PRO A 240 4.79 -22.03 9.16
CA PRO A 240 3.57 -22.01 8.35
C PRO A 240 2.56 -20.95 8.83
N ASP A 241 2.57 -20.63 10.13
CA ASP A 241 1.63 -19.71 10.78
C ASP A 241 2.13 -18.25 10.87
N ARG A 242 3.38 -17.99 10.46
CA ARG A 242 3.91 -16.62 10.40
C ARG A 242 3.78 -16.13 8.97
N VAL A 243 2.77 -15.28 8.75
CA VAL A 243 2.66 -14.36 7.62
C VAL A 243 4.06 -13.87 7.25
N SER A 244 4.40 -14.03 5.97
CA SER A 244 5.68 -13.73 5.34
C SER A 244 6.19 -12.31 5.66
N THR A 245 6.92 -12.15 6.75
CA THR A 245 7.40 -10.83 7.23
C THR A 245 8.64 -10.31 6.49
N PHE A 246 9.11 -10.99 5.45
CA PHE A 246 10.40 -10.63 4.87
C PHE A 246 10.49 -10.47 3.36
N ILE A 247 9.74 -11.21 2.51
CA ILE A 247 9.99 -11.14 1.06
C ILE A 247 8.72 -10.97 0.19
N GLU A 248 7.52 -11.33 0.64
CA GLU A 248 6.31 -11.10 -0.19
C GLU A 248 5.75 -9.68 -0.07
N GLN A 249 6.06 -8.96 1.00
CA GLN A 249 5.43 -7.66 1.29
C GLN A 249 5.93 -6.50 0.41
N ASP A 250 6.99 -6.69 -0.39
CA ASP A 250 7.48 -5.66 -1.32
C ASP A 250 7.32 -6.03 -2.81
N TYR A 251 7.13 -7.31 -3.17
CA TYR A 251 7.27 -7.75 -4.57
C TYR A 251 5.99 -8.14 -5.32
N ARG A 252 4.79 -7.93 -4.73
CA ARG A 252 3.52 -7.91 -5.51
C ARG A 252 3.51 -6.80 -6.58
N LEU A 253 4.51 -5.92 -6.60
CA LEU A 253 4.58 -4.70 -7.41
C LEU A 253 5.28 -4.84 -8.77
N LEU A 254 5.79 -6.01 -9.19
CA LEU A 254 6.71 -6.10 -10.34
C LEU A 254 6.23 -6.88 -11.58
N GLU A 255 5.06 -7.52 -11.59
CA GLU A 255 4.49 -7.98 -12.87
C GLU A 255 3.92 -6.78 -13.64
N SER A 256 4.16 -6.69 -14.96
CA SER A 256 3.42 -5.79 -15.85
C SER A 256 2.01 -6.33 -16.12
N ARG A 257 1.24 -6.56 -15.04
CA ARG A 257 -0.19 -6.83 -15.09
C ARG A 257 -0.95 -5.58 -14.67
N GLU A 258 -2.17 -5.41 -15.17
CA GLU A 258 -3.09 -4.38 -14.65
C GLU A 258 -3.22 -4.56 -13.14
N SER A 259 -3.04 -3.47 -12.38
CA SER A 259 -3.14 -3.50 -10.92
C SER A 259 -4.57 -3.88 -10.54
N SER A 260 -4.71 -4.82 -9.61
CA SER A 260 -6.01 -5.39 -9.22
C SER A 260 -6.51 -4.84 -7.88
N ILE A 261 -7.83 -4.82 -7.69
CA ILE A 261 -8.53 -4.21 -6.55
C ILE A 261 -9.49 -5.20 -5.89
N SER A 262 -9.29 -5.42 -4.58
CA SER A 262 -10.24 -6.08 -3.69
C SER A 262 -11.13 -5.03 -3.03
N PHE A 263 -12.44 -5.13 -3.20
CA PHE A 263 -13.38 -4.45 -2.33
C PHE A 263 -13.64 -5.29 -1.08
N VAL A 264 -13.72 -4.64 0.08
CA VAL A 264 -14.02 -5.32 1.34
C VAL A 264 -15.05 -4.54 2.15
N VAL A 265 -16.05 -5.27 2.65
CA VAL A 265 -17.07 -4.74 3.58
C VAL A 265 -17.02 -5.53 4.88
N VAL A 266 -16.88 -4.84 6.00
CA VAL A 266 -17.04 -5.43 7.34
C VAL A 266 -18.42 -5.03 7.84
N THR A 267 -19.24 -6.00 8.22
CA THR A 267 -20.65 -5.73 8.52
C THR A 267 -21.23 -6.73 9.52
N ARG A 268 -22.18 -6.25 10.33
CA ARG A 268 -23.04 -7.10 11.16
C ARG A 268 -24.32 -7.55 10.43
N ALA A 269 -24.50 -7.12 9.18
CA ALA A 269 -25.65 -7.39 8.32
C ALA A 269 -27.02 -7.01 8.94
N ILE A 270 -27.06 -5.96 9.77
CA ILE A 270 -28.30 -5.52 10.45
C ILE A 270 -29.40 -5.16 9.43
N HIS A 271 -29.00 -4.58 8.31
CA HIS A 271 -29.89 -4.18 7.22
C HIS A 271 -29.49 -4.86 5.90
N LEU A 272 -29.67 -6.17 5.83
CA LEU A 272 -29.24 -7.02 4.70
C LEU A 272 -29.63 -6.48 3.31
N GLY A 273 -30.85 -5.96 3.13
CA GLY A 273 -31.27 -5.41 1.82
C GLY A 273 -30.44 -4.20 1.37
N ARG A 274 -30.01 -3.33 2.29
CA ARG A 274 -29.14 -2.18 1.98
C ARG A 274 -27.73 -2.64 1.66
N LEU A 275 -27.20 -3.56 2.47
CA LEU A 275 -25.92 -4.20 2.25
C LEU A 275 -25.85 -4.86 0.86
N LEU A 276 -26.86 -5.67 0.49
CA LEU A 276 -26.89 -6.30 -0.83
C LEU A 276 -26.91 -5.28 -1.97
N SER A 277 -27.64 -4.16 -1.80
CA SER A 277 -27.63 -3.07 -2.78
C SER A 277 -26.24 -2.44 -2.94
N LEU A 278 -25.54 -2.22 -1.82
CA LEU A 278 -24.14 -1.77 -1.83
C LEU A 278 -23.26 -2.80 -2.56
N LEU A 279 -23.29 -4.07 -2.15
CA LEU A 279 -22.46 -5.12 -2.75
C LEU A 279 -22.67 -5.21 -4.26
N HIS A 280 -23.93 -5.17 -4.73
CA HIS A 280 -24.24 -5.16 -6.16
C HIS A 280 -23.68 -3.93 -6.89
N SER A 281 -23.68 -2.75 -6.27
CA SER A 281 -23.09 -1.54 -6.85
C SER A 281 -21.56 -1.63 -7.01
N LEU A 282 -20.89 -2.46 -6.19
CA LEU A 282 -19.44 -2.68 -6.24
C LEU A 282 -19.02 -3.76 -7.26
N VAL A 283 -19.93 -4.68 -7.63
CA VAL A 283 -19.67 -5.74 -8.62
C VAL A 283 -19.05 -5.25 -9.95
N PRO A 284 -19.49 -4.14 -10.58
CA PRO A 284 -18.87 -3.67 -11.82
C PRO A 284 -17.49 -3.02 -11.61
N LEU A 285 -17.10 -2.69 -10.38
CA LEU A 285 -15.86 -1.97 -10.06
C LEU A 285 -14.72 -2.89 -9.59
N LYS A 286 -15.04 -4.10 -9.13
CA LYS A 286 -14.12 -4.99 -8.43
C LYS A 286 -13.33 -5.94 -9.35
N ASP A 287 -12.17 -6.40 -8.88
CA ASP A 287 -11.60 -7.69 -9.29
C ASP A 287 -11.97 -8.80 -8.29
N GLU A 288 -12.18 -8.42 -7.02
CA GLU A 288 -12.57 -9.29 -5.92
C GLU A 288 -13.45 -8.52 -4.94
N LEU A 289 -14.49 -9.14 -4.40
CA LEU A 289 -15.35 -8.62 -3.34
C LEU A 289 -15.37 -9.58 -2.18
N CYS A 290 -14.85 -9.10 -1.06
CA CYS A 290 -14.74 -9.80 0.19
C CYS A 290 -15.75 -9.23 1.20
N VAL A 291 -16.34 -10.08 2.03
CA VAL A 291 -17.17 -9.65 3.15
C VAL A 291 -16.69 -10.33 4.43
N ILE A 292 -16.45 -9.53 5.47
CA ILE A 292 -16.27 -10.04 6.83
C ILE A 292 -17.61 -9.85 7.55
N LEU A 293 -18.25 -10.96 7.90
CA LEU A 293 -19.55 -11.00 8.55
C LEU A 293 -19.37 -11.17 10.06
N ASP A 294 -19.59 -10.10 10.81
CA ASP A 294 -19.67 -10.09 12.27
C ASP A 294 -21.10 -10.41 12.73
N SER A 295 -21.59 -11.58 12.31
CA SER A 295 -22.91 -12.10 12.67
C SER A 295 -22.95 -13.61 12.50
N THR A 296 -23.76 -14.27 13.32
CA THR A 296 -24.07 -15.71 13.18
C THR A 296 -25.34 -15.97 12.37
N ASP A 297 -25.89 -14.95 11.70
CA ASP A 297 -27.09 -15.09 10.87
C ASP A 297 -26.79 -15.87 9.58
N GLN A 298 -27.28 -17.11 9.54
CA GLN A 298 -27.09 -18.02 8.42
C GLN A 298 -27.77 -17.53 7.13
N TYR A 299 -28.94 -16.88 7.24
CA TYR A 299 -29.65 -16.37 6.07
C TYR A 299 -28.89 -15.19 5.46
N ALA A 300 -28.36 -14.29 6.30
CA ALA A 300 -27.50 -13.22 5.85
C ALA A 300 -26.24 -13.75 5.14
N TYR A 301 -25.57 -14.75 5.72
CA TYR A 301 -24.42 -15.40 5.09
C TYR A 301 -24.76 -15.97 3.70
N GLU A 302 -25.89 -16.68 3.57
CA GLU A 302 -26.32 -17.29 2.30
C GLU A 302 -26.63 -16.24 1.22
N GLU A 303 -27.32 -15.15 1.56
CA GLU A 303 -27.61 -14.09 0.60
C GLU A 303 -26.34 -13.32 0.18
N ILE A 304 -25.44 -13.02 1.13
CA ILE A 304 -24.17 -12.33 0.85
C ILE A 304 -23.28 -13.20 -0.05
N SER A 305 -23.21 -14.50 0.22
CA SER A 305 -22.39 -15.46 -0.54
C SER A 305 -22.82 -15.63 -2.00
N LYS A 306 -24.02 -15.15 -2.38
CA LYS A 306 -24.45 -15.12 -3.79
C LYS A 306 -23.84 -13.96 -4.58
N VAL A 307 -23.31 -12.95 -3.88
CA VAL A 307 -22.81 -11.70 -4.50
C VAL A 307 -21.30 -11.52 -4.27
N ALA A 308 -20.82 -11.81 -3.07
CA ALA A 308 -19.40 -11.72 -2.72
C ALA A 308 -18.61 -12.93 -3.22
N ASP A 309 -17.37 -12.72 -3.63
CA ASP A 309 -16.47 -13.81 -4.04
C ASP A 309 -15.94 -14.58 -2.83
N ARG A 310 -15.80 -13.91 -1.68
CA ARG A 310 -15.37 -14.49 -0.41
C ARG A 310 -16.16 -13.91 0.75
N VAL A 311 -16.59 -14.77 1.68
CA VAL A 311 -17.25 -14.38 2.92
C VAL A 311 -16.58 -15.10 4.08
N GLU A 312 -16.10 -14.36 5.08
CA GLU A 312 -15.55 -14.93 6.32
C GLU A 312 -16.38 -14.47 7.51
N VAL A 313 -16.80 -15.43 8.33
CA VAL A 313 -17.59 -15.16 9.54
C VAL A 313 -16.65 -14.95 10.71
N MET A 314 -16.67 -13.75 11.30
CA MET A 314 -15.79 -13.36 12.39
C MET A 314 -16.55 -12.56 13.45
N VAL A 315 -16.96 -13.26 14.51
CA VAL A 315 -17.88 -12.70 15.51
C VAL A 315 -17.12 -12.07 16.68
N GLY A 316 -17.49 -10.84 17.04
CA GLY A 316 -17.24 -10.31 18.38
C GLY A 316 -15.85 -9.72 18.64
N LYS A 317 -15.18 -9.16 17.62
CA LYS A 317 -13.94 -8.37 17.85
C LYS A 317 -14.20 -6.96 18.41
N GLY A 318 -15.48 -6.56 18.48
CA GLY A 318 -15.93 -5.36 19.17
C GLY A 318 -15.82 -4.08 18.35
N CYS A 319 -14.66 -3.76 17.76
CA CYS A 319 -14.46 -2.56 16.96
C CYS A 319 -14.00 -2.89 15.54
N PHE A 320 -14.27 -1.99 14.58
CA PHE A 320 -13.94 -2.20 13.18
C PHE A 320 -12.42 -2.25 12.94
N GLU A 321 -11.65 -1.48 13.71
CA GLU A 321 -10.19 -1.43 13.66
C GLU A 321 -9.55 -2.77 14.03
N ALA A 322 -10.22 -3.59 14.86
CA ALA A 322 -9.75 -4.93 15.20
C ALA A 322 -9.81 -5.91 14.02
N TYR A 323 -10.48 -5.54 12.93
CA TYR A 323 -10.55 -6.33 11.69
C TYR A 323 -9.50 -5.94 10.64
N GLU A 324 -8.65 -4.94 10.89
CA GLU A 324 -7.70 -4.45 9.88
C GLU A 324 -6.76 -5.56 9.39
N LEU A 325 -6.22 -6.41 10.29
CA LEU A 325 -5.40 -7.56 9.87
C LEU A 325 -6.20 -8.62 9.11
N ASP A 326 -7.46 -8.84 9.47
CA ASP A 326 -8.32 -9.80 8.75
C ASP A 326 -8.62 -9.30 7.34
N ILE A 327 -8.79 -7.99 7.17
CA ILE A 327 -8.97 -7.35 5.86
C ILE A 327 -7.78 -7.66 4.94
N PHE A 328 -6.54 -7.59 5.45
CA PHE A 328 -5.35 -7.97 4.66
C PHE A 328 -5.32 -9.46 4.30
N ASN A 329 -5.90 -10.32 5.13
CA ASN A 329 -5.89 -11.76 4.92
C ASN A 329 -6.98 -12.23 3.94
N ILE A 330 -8.18 -11.63 4.01
CA ILE A 330 -9.29 -12.00 3.13
C ILE A 330 -9.10 -11.44 1.71
N CYS A 331 -8.47 -10.28 1.57
CA CYS A 331 -8.22 -9.64 0.28
C CYS A 331 -6.96 -10.21 -0.40
N THR A 332 -7.07 -10.61 -1.66
CA THR A 332 -5.97 -11.22 -2.42
C THR A 332 -5.36 -10.32 -3.49
N LYS A 333 -6.00 -9.19 -3.82
CA LYS A 333 -5.56 -8.29 -4.89
C LYS A 333 -4.53 -7.27 -4.42
N ASP A 334 -3.95 -6.52 -5.36
CA ASP A 334 -2.82 -5.63 -5.11
C ASP A 334 -3.22 -4.40 -4.27
N TRP A 335 -4.48 -3.96 -4.39
CA TRP A 335 -5.08 -2.86 -3.64
C TRP A 335 -6.34 -3.33 -2.89
N ILE A 336 -6.60 -2.71 -1.75
CA ILE A 336 -7.81 -2.87 -0.96
C ILE A 336 -8.59 -1.57 -1.00
N PHE A 337 -9.88 -1.69 -1.31
CA PHE A 337 -10.88 -0.65 -1.13
C PHE A 337 -11.84 -1.07 -0.02
N ARG A 338 -11.73 -0.44 1.15
CA ARG A 338 -12.63 -0.69 2.28
C ARG A 338 -13.91 0.15 2.14
N MET A 339 -15.08 -0.44 2.31
CA MET A 339 -16.39 0.22 2.34
C MET A 339 -17.14 -0.12 3.64
N ASP A 340 -17.81 0.85 4.23
CA ASP A 340 -18.76 0.58 5.32
C ASP A 340 -20.16 0.30 4.76
N ASP A 341 -21.01 -0.41 5.52
CA ASP A 341 -22.33 -0.85 5.06
C ASP A 341 -23.39 0.26 5.06
N ASP A 342 -23.07 1.44 5.58
CA ASP A 342 -23.81 2.70 5.55
C ASP A 342 -23.28 3.70 4.50
N GLU A 343 -22.41 3.25 3.59
CA GLU A 343 -21.78 4.06 2.55
C GLU A 343 -22.11 3.57 1.13
N THR A 344 -22.05 4.48 0.15
CA THR A 344 -22.01 4.16 -1.30
C THR A 344 -20.97 5.01 -2.01
N LEU A 345 -20.60 4.63 -3.23
CA LEU A 345 -19.74 5.47 -4.09
C LEU A 345 -20.60 6.34 -5.01
N SER A 346 -20.14 7.56 -5.26
CA SER A 346 -20.82 8.43 -6.22
C SER A 346 -20.70 7.88 -7.66
N PRO A 347 -21.64 8.20 -8.57
CA PRO A 347 -21.67 7.62 -9.92
C PRO A 347 -20.43 7.91 -10.78
N GLU A 348 -19.65 8.92 -10.42
CA GLU A 348 -18.38 9.26 -11.08
C GLU A 348 -17.28 8.22 -10.81
N CYS A 349 -17.45 7.37 -9.80
CA CYS A 349 -16.53 6.27 -9.53
C CYS A 349 -16.75 5.15 -10.55
N THR A 350 -15.93 5.12 -11.59
CA THR A 350 -15.92 4.09 -12.63
C THR A 350 -14.76 3.12 -12.45
N ARG A 351 -14.85 1.95 -13.08
CA ARG A 351 -13.76 0.96 -13.08
C ARG A 351 -12.51 1.53 -13.72
N GLU A 352 -12.68 2.27 -14.82
CA GLU A 352 -11.60 2.89 -15.58
C GLU A 352 -10.87 3.95 -14.75
N LEU A 353 -11.62 4.78 -14.02
CA LEU A 353 -11.06 5.80 -13.13
C LEU A 353 -10.28 5.16 -11.97
N LEU A 354 -10.85 4.14 -11.32
CA LEU A 354 -10.15 3.40 -10.28
C LEU A 354 -8.87 2.75 -10.81
N GLN A 355 -8.91 2.16 -12.01
CA GLN A 355 -7.76 1.51 -12.64
C GLN A 355 -6.59 2.48 -12.84
N GLN A 356 -6.88 3.73 -13.23
CA GLN A 356 -5.84 4.76 -13.38
C GLN A 356 -5.13 5.04 -12.05
N TYR A 357 -5.89 5.17 -10.97
CA TYR A 357 -5.34 5.42 -9.63
C TYR A 357 -4.48 4.27 -9.12
N VAL A 358 -4.94 3.03 -9.26
CA VAL A 358 -4.21 1.88 -8.74
C VAL A 358 -2.99 1.51 -9.59
N SER A 359 -2.95 1.98 -10.84
CA SER A 359 -1.81 1.83 -11.74
C SER A 359 -0.64 2.77 -11.40
N ASP A 360 -0.87 3.86 -10.66
CA ASP A 360 0.22 4.71 -10.16
C ASP A 360 1.00 3.97 -9.05
N ARG A 361 2.17 3.43 -9.42
CA ARG A 361 3.07 2.72 -8.51
C ARG A 361 3.78 3.62 -7.52
N THR A 362 3.71 4.95 -7.68
CA THR A 362 4.32 5.90 -6.74
C THR A 362 3.46 6.13 -5.50
N LYS A 363 2.21 5.66 -5.49
CA LYS A 363 1.25 5.89 -4.40
C LYS A 363 1.04 4.63 -3.56
N ALA A 364 1.00 4.84 -2.25
CA ALA A 364 0.75 3.81 -1.25
C ALA A 364 -0.73 3.78 -0.83
N ALA A 365 -1.39 4.94 -0.77
CA ALA A 365 -2.79 5.07 -0.43
C ALA A 365 -3.45 6.34 -0.96
N TYR A 366 -4.77 6.30 -1.00
CA TYR A 366 -5.64 7.37 -1.44
C TYR A 366 -6.72 7.71 -0.41
N TRP A 367 -6.83 9.00 -0.15
CA TRP A 367 -7.87 9.61 0.66
C TRP A 367 -9.03 10.07 -0.22
N ILE A 368 -10.26 9.72 0.15
CA ILE A 368 -11.45 9.97 -0.65
C ILE A 368 -12.42 10.80 0.18
N PRO A 369 -12.95 11.92 -0.34
CA PRO A 369 -13.84 12.79 0.43
C PRO A 369 -15.17 12.07 0.68
N ARG A 370 -15.76 12.30 1.85
CA ARG A 370 -17.04 11.70 2.25
C ARG A 370 -18.10 12.78 2.44
N LYS A 371 -19.25 12.60 1.79
CA LYS A 371 -20.42 13.45 1.93
C LYS A 371 -21.40 12.87 2.93
N TRP A 372 -21.82 13.70 3.87
CA TRP A 372 -22.84 13.35 4.86
C TRP A 372 -24.19 13.87 4.44
N TYR A 373 -25.04 12.95 3.95
CA TYR A 373 -26.40 13.30 3.52
C TYR A 373 -27.37 13.30 4.70
N ILE A 374 -28.19 14.35 4.80
CA ILE A 374 -29.27 14.48 5.79
C ILE A 374 -30.65 14.28 5.16
N SER A 375 -30.73 14.36 3.83
CA SER A 375 -31.84 13.89 3.00
C SER A 375 -31.29 13.40 1.66
N PRO A 376 -32.07 12.70 0.81
CA PRO A 376 -31.58 12.20 -0.48
C PRO A 376 -30.93 13.25 -1.40
N GLU A 377 -31.27 14.53 -1.22
CA GLU A 377 -30.81 15.64 -2.06
C GLU A 377 -30.07 16.72 -1.27
N GLU A 378 -29.85 16.54 0.04
CA GLU A 378 -29.26 17.54 0.91
C GLU A 378 -28.14 16.96 1.77
N HIS A 379 -26.98 17.62 1.75
CA HIS A 379 -25.78 17.20 2.49
C HIS A 379 -25.08 18.37 3.19
N ILE A 380 -24.29 18.05 4.21
CA ILE A 380 -23.52 19.03 4.99
C ILE A 380 -22.25 19.41 4.22
N VAL A 381 -21.95 20.70 4.14
CA VAL A 381 -20.78 21.24 3.40
C VAL A 381 -19.80 22.02 4.28
N THR A 382 -20.01 21.98 5.60
CA THR A 382 -19.16 22.64 6.59
C THR A 382 -18.26 21.66 7.34
N SER A 383 -17.11 22.14 7.82
CA SER A 383 -16.22 21.39 8.70
C SER A 383 -16.92 20.98 10.01
N PRO A 384 -16.66 19.78 10.56
CA PRO A 384 -15.72 18.75 10.06
C PRO A 384 -16.29 17.78 9.01
N TRP A 385 -17.59 17.85 8.66
CA TRP A 385 -18.23 16.90 7.72
C TRP A 385 -17.77 16.99 6.26
N MET A 386 -17.14 18.09 5.83
CA MET A 386 -16.62 18.24 4.48
C MET A 386 -15.27 18.98 4.49
N PRO A 387 -14.20 18.44 3.87
CA PRO A 387 -14.20 17.32 2.91
C PRO A 387 -14.23 15.91 3.50
N ASP A 388 -14.15 15.77 4.84
CA ASP A 388 -14.12 14.48 5.57
C ASP A 388 -13.40 13.36 4.82
N TYR A 389 -12.10 13.57 4.53
CA TYR A 389 -11.30 12.64 3.77
C TYR A 389 -11.12 11.32 4.53
N GLN A 390 -11.48 10.21 3.88
CA GLN A 390 -11.39 8.85 4.41
C GLN A 390 -10.32 8.05 3.66
N LEU A 391 -9.42 7.40 4.41
CA LEU A 391 -8.36 6.55 3.86
C LEU A 391 -8.91 5.18 3.48
N ARG A 392 -9.49 5.08 2.27
CA ARG A 392 -10.33 3.95 1.86
C ARG A 392 -9.71 3.06 0.79
N LEU A 393 -8.78 3.57 -0.01
CA LEU A 393 -8.07 2.82 -1.03
C LEU A 393 -6.57 2.77 -0.72
N TYR A 394 -6.00 1.59 -0.55
CA TYR A 394 -4.60 1.43 -0.17
C TYR A 394 -4.00 0.12 -0.65
N ARG A 395 -2.67 0.07 -0.76
CA ARG A 395 -1.95 -1.15 -1.14
C ARG A 395 -2.23 -2.29 -0.16
N ASN A 396 -2.44 -3.49 -0.68
CA ASN A 396 -2.57 -4.72 0.12
C ASN A 396 -1.22 -5.19 0.65
N LEU A 397 -0.57 -4.34 1.45
CA LEU A 397 0.75 -4.55 2.02
C LEU A 397 0.65 -4.29 3.53
N PRO A 398 0.58 -5.33 4.36
CA PRO A 398 0.50 -5.16 5.82
C PRO A 398 1.69 -4.39 6.40
N ALA A 399 2.85 -4.46 5.75
CA ALA A 399 4.10 -3.82 6.20
C ALA A 399 4.05 -2.30 6.26
N ILE A 400 3.23 -1.68 5.41
CA ILE A 400 3.17 -0.21 5.31
C ILE A 400 2.10 0.38 6.23
N ILE A 401 1.42 -0.43 7.04
CA ILE A 401 0.37 0.04 7.94
C ILE A 401 0.87 0.08 9.37
N GLU A 402 0.76 1.27 9.94
CA GLU A 402 0.81 1.46 11.37
C GLU A 402 -0.62 1.27 11.90
N LEU A 403 -0.85 0.14 12.56
CA LEU A 403 -2.16 -0.15 13.14
C LEU A 403 -2.48 0.90 14.20
N PRO A 404 -3.71 1.45 14.20
CA PRO A 404 -4.08 2.47 15.17
C PRO A 404 -4.03 1.89 16.59
N ASN A 405 -3.42 2.65 17.52
CA ASN A 405 -3.36 2.29 18.95
C ASN A 405 -4.68 2.57 19.70
N CYS A 406 -5.68 3.13 19.04
CA CYS A 406 -7.00 3.43 19.60
C CYS A 406 -8.12 3.36 18.55
N ILE A 407 -9.36 3.18 19.02
CA ILE A 407 -10.57 3.10 18.22
C ILE A 407 -10.88 4.48 17.61
N HIS A 408 -11.30 4.54 16.35
CA HIS A 408 -11.51 5.76 15.53
C HIS A 408 -10.27 6.61 15.24
N ALA A 409 -9.06 6.11 15.51
CA ALA A 409 -7.87 6.71 14.92
C ALA A 409 -7.77 6.31 13.46
N SER A 410 -7.46 7.29 12.60
CA SER A 410 -7.11 7.00 11.21
C SER A 410 -5.86 6.12 11.19
N LYS A 411 -5.92 4.99 10.48
CA LYS A 411 -4.72 4.20 10.20
C LYS A 411 -3.73 5.03 9.40
N ASN A 412 -2.44 4.87 9.71
CA ASN A 412 -1.39 5.55 8.97
C ASN A 412 -0.77 4.57 7.98
N ILE A 413 -0.60 5.04 6.73
CA ILE A 413 -0.01 4.26 5.66
C ILE A 413 1.30 4.92 5.24
N MET A 414 2.39 4.19 5.46
CA MET A 414 3.74 4.56 5.09
C MET A 414 3.87 4.66 3.57
N GLY A 415 4.60 5.68 3.12
CA GLY A 415 4.80 5.98 1.71
C GLY A 415 4.02 7.21 1.26
N LYS A 416 3.97 7.43 -0.06
CA LYS A 416 3.35 8.62 -0.62
C LYS A 416 1.83 8.43 -0.73
N ASN A 417 1.08 9.20 0.03
CA ASN A 417 -0.38 9.23 -0.05
C ASN A 417 -0.86 10.37 -0.96
N ALA A 418 -2.08 10.27 -1.47
CA ALA A 418 -2.71 11.32 -2.27
C ALA A 418 -4.21 11.39 -2.00
N THR A 419 -4.88 12.42 -2.51
CA THR A 419 -6.35 12.52 -2.49
C THR A 419 -6.93 12.15 -3.85
N ILE A 420 -8.10 11.53 -3.87
CA ILE A 420 -8.94 11.36 -5.05
C ILE A 420 -10.11 12.31 -4.92
N ASN A 421 -10.27 13.24 -5.86
CA ASN A 421 -11.30 14.28 -5.77
C ASN A 421 -12.40 14.16 -6.85
N GLN A 422 -12.24 13.26 -7.82
CA GLN A 422 -13.16 13.06 -8.93
C GLN A 422 -14.48 12.38 -8.51
N PHE A 423 -14.46 11.59 -7.44
CA PHE A 423 -15.64 10.96 -6.86
C PHE A 423 -15.59 11.06 -5.34
N CYS A 424 -16.71 10.77 -4.69
CA CYS A 424 -16.83 10.81 -3.24
C CYS A 424 -17.52 9.56 -2.69
N ILE A 425 -17.32 9.32 -1.40
CA ILE A 425 -18.13 8.40 -0.61
C ILE A 425 -19.39 9.13 -0.17
N GLN A 426 -20.55 8.51 -0.27
CA GLN A 426 -21.82 9.03 0.20
C GLN A 426 -22.20 8.27 1.46
N HIS A 427 -22.33 8.96 2.57
CA HIS A 427 -22.61 8.39 3.88
C HIS A 427 -24.07 8.62 4.26
N TRP A 428 -24.78 7.53 4.58
CA TRP A 428 -26.23 7.52 4.71
C TRP A 428 -26.74 7.36 6.14
N ASP A 429 -25.86 7.21 7.13
CA ASP A 429 -26.24 6.93 8.52
C ASP A 429 -27.25 7.96 9.08
N LEU A 430 -27.10 9.25 8.76
CA LEU A 430 -27.99 10.32 9.27
C LEU A 430 -29.42 10.21 8.72
N ILE A 431 -29.61 9.56 7.57
CA ILE A 431 -30.91 9.30 6.95
C ILE A 431 -31.45 7.95 7.42
N TRP A 432 -30.59 6.93 7.44
CA TRP A 432 -30.97 5.56 7.69
C TRP A 432 -31.26 5.25 9.15
N ASN A 433 -30.66 6.02 10.06
CA ASN A 433 -30.80 5.88 11.50
C ASN A 433 -31.44 7.13 12.12
N GLY A 434 -32.57 6.90 12.81
CA GLY A 434 -33.20 7.95 13.61
C GLY A 434 -32.28 8.43 14.74
N ARG A 435 -32.55 9.63 15.26
CA ARG A 435 -31.74 10.28 16.29
C ARG A 435 -31.43 9.38 17.50
N GLU A 436 -32.42 8.65 18.00
CA GLU A 436 -32.25 7.74 19.14
C GLU A 436 -31.18 6.67 18.88
N LYS A 437 -31.20 6.04 17.70
CA LYS A 437 -30.18 5.06 17.31
C LYS A 437 -28.79 5.68 17.16
N ARG A 438 -28.72 6.91 16.65
CA ARG A 438 -27.46 7.66 16.55
C ARG A 438 -26.91 8.00 17.94
N GLU A 439 -27.77 8.40 18.87
CA GLU A 439 -27.37 8.60 20.27
C GLU A 439 -26.87 7.29 20.92
N GLU A 440 -27.48 6.15 20.62
CA GLU A 440 -26.98 4.85 21.07
C GLU A 440 -25.61 4.52 20.47
N LYS A 441 -25.39 4.81 19.19
CA LYS A 441 -24.10 4.67 18.49
C LYS A 441 -23.03 5.55 19.14
N VAL A 442 -23.34 6.82 19.41
CA VAL A 442 -22.46 7.74 20.15
C VAL A 442 -22.15 7.22 21.56
N ARG A 443 -23.17 6.81 22.33
CA ARG A 443 -22.95 6.23 23.67
C ARG A 443 -22.13 4.95 23.61
N TYR A 444 -22.26 4.15 22.56
CA TYR A 444 -21.46 2.96 22.35
C TYR A 444 -19.99 3.31 22.09
N TYR A 445 -19.73 4.27 21.22
CA TYR A 445 -18.39 4.79 20.96
C TYR A 445 -17.76 5.44 22.19
N GLU A 446 -18.52 6.23 22.95
CA GLU A 446 -18.07 6.83 24.20
C GLU A 446 -17.70 5.79 25.27
N ARG A 447 -18.40 4.64 25.29
CA ARG A 447 -18.04 3.51 26.17
C ARG A 447 -16.74 2.81 25.72
N LEU A 448 -16.50 2.74 24.43
CA LEU A 448 -15.29 2.11 23.86
C LEU A 448 -14.05 3.00 24.05
N LEU A 449 -14.20 4.30 23.80
CA LEU A 449 -13.14 5.28 23.95
C LEU A 449 -13.72 6.61 24.48
N PRO A 450 -13.65 6.85 25.81
CA PRO A 450 -14.17 8.07 26.42
C PRO A 450 -13.58 9.34 25.81
N GLY A 451 -14.44 10.30 25.47
CA GLY A 451 -14.09 11.54 24.78
C GLY A 451 -14.02 11.45 23.26
N ASN A 452 -14.30 10.28 22.66
CA ASN A 452 -14.26 10.08 21.21
C ASN A 452 -15.56 9.44 20.67
N GLY A 453 -16.71 9.82 21.24
CA GLY A 453 -18.02 9.36 20.80
C GLY A 453 -18.45 9.80 19.39
N CYS A 454 -17.69 10.68 18.73
CA CYS A 454 -18.01 11.26 17.43
C CYS A 454 -19.39 11.95 17.41
N ASP A 455 -19.82 12.48 18.54
CA ASP A 455 -21.10 13.15 18.76
C ASP A 455 -21.34 14.29 17.76
N CYS A 456 -20.31 15.10 17.48
CA CYS A 456 -20.41 16.15 16.47
C CYS A 456 -20.89 15.61 15.12
N TYR A 457 -20.36 14.50 14.61
CA TYR A 457 -20.79 13.94 13.32
C TYR A 457 -22.21 13.37 13.36
N TYR A 458 -22.53 12.59 14.39
CA TYR A 458 -23.76 11.82 14.46
C TYR A 458 -24.93 12.57 15.06
N LEU A 459 -24.72 13.65 15.81
CA LEU A 459 -25.77 14.48 16.41
C LEU A 459 -25.76 15.89 15.80
N TYR A 460 -25.60 15.96 14.47
CA TYR A 460 -25.47 17.20 13.71
C TYR A 460 -26.55 18.27 14.03
N GLU A 461 -27.73 17.87 14.50
CA GLU A 461 -28.80 18.78 14.89
C GLU A 461 -28.46 19.66 16.10
N THR A 462 -27.42 19.32 16.87
CA THR A 462 -26.91 20.16 17.97
C THR A 462 -25.89 21.20 17.50
N GLU A 463 -25.42 21.08 16.26
CA GLU A 463 -24.31 21.85 15.72
C GLU A 463 -24.79 22.96 14.78
N ASN A 464 -23.97 24.01 14.65
CA ASN A 464 -24.20 25.03 13.63
C ASN A 464 -23.60 24.54 12.31
N ILE A 465 -24.45 24.16 11.37
CA ILE A 465 -24.04 23.57 10.09
C ILE A 465 -24.48 24.41 8.89
N GLY A 466 -23.74 24.28 7.80
CA GLY A 466 -24.15 24.70 6.47
C GLY A 466 -24.49 23.48 5.62
N THR A 467 -25.64 23.52 4.93
CA THR A 467 -26.09 22.45 4.04
C THR A 467 -26.18 22.94 2.61
N PHE A 468 -26.07 22.01 1.66
CA PHE A 468 -26.32 22.25 0.25
C PHE A 468 -27.38 21.27 -0.25
N ARG A 469 -28.35 21.77 -1.03
CA ARG A 469 -29.40 20.98 -1.65
C ARG A 469 -29.21 20.96 -3.17
N GLU A 470 -29.23 19.79 -3.79
CA GLU A 470 -28.98 19.63 -5.23
C GLU A 470 -29.98 20.43 -6.09
N GLU A 471 -31.25 20.52 -5.68
CA GLU A 471 -32.28 21.31 -6.38
C GLU A 471 -32.01 22.83 -6.39
N THR A 472 -31.19 23.35 -5.47
CA THR A 472 -30.83 24.78 -5.43
C THR A 472 -29.61 25.10 -6.28
N ALA A 473 -29.02 24.12 -6.96
CA ALA A 473 -28.09 24.37 -8.04
C ALA A 473 -28.80 25.18 -9.14
N ASP A 474 -28.30 26.38 -9.42
CA ASP A 474 -28.86 27.32 -10.39
C ASP A 474 -28.94 26.80 -11.84
N GLY A 475 -28.34 25.62 -12.12
CA GLY A 475 -28.26 25.02 -13.45
C GLY A 475 -27.43 25.85 -14.43
N GLN A 476 -26.79 26.92 -13.97
CA GLN A 476 -25.98 27.84 -14.77
C GLN A 476 -24.54 27.38 -14.76
N THR A 477 -23.91 27.45 -15.92
CA THR A 477 -22.46 27.31 -16.03
C THR A 477 -21.83 28.69 -15.89
N TYR A 478 -20.65 28.71 -15.30
CA TYR A 478 -19.83 29.88 -15.04
C TYR A 478 -18.63 29.86 -15.98
N GLY A 479 -18.90 29.59 -17.27
CA GLY A 479 -17.89 29.29 -18.28
C GLY A 479 -17.53 27.80 -18.27
N ASP A 480 -16.24 27.51 -18.16
CA ASP A 480 -15.67 26.18 -17.95
C ASP A 480 -15.97 25.65 -16.54
N VAL A 481 -16.28 26.51 -15.57
CA VAL A 481 -16.77 26.10 -14.24
C VAL A 481 -18.23 25.71 -14.36
N LEU A 482 -18.54 24.42 -14.27
CA LEU A 482 -19.88 23.89 -14.50
C LEU A 482 -20.80 24.06 -13.29
N LYS A 483 -20.28 23.79 -12.08
CA LYS A 483 -21.06 23.89 -10.83
C LYS A 483 -20.18 24.30 -9.66
N ILE A 484 -20.78 25.04 -8.73
CA ILE A 484 -20.20 25.40 -7.42
C ILE A 484 -21.23 25.05 -6.35
N HIS A 485 -20.95 23.98 -5.59
CA HIS A 485 -21.82 23.46 -4.54
C HIS A 485 -21.48 24.16 -3.22
N LEU A 486 -22.17 25.27 -2.99
CA LEU A 486 -22.14 26.06 -1.77
C LEU A 486 -23.55 26.63 -1.54
N PRO A 487 -24.00 26.80 -0.29
CA PRO A 487 -25.27 27.45 -0.01
C PRO A 487 -25.23 28.91 -0.47
N GLN A 488 -26.38 29.40 -0.93
CA GLN A 488 -26.52 30.78 -1.39
C GLN A 488 -26.19 31.81 -0.29
N ALA A 489 -26.44 31.44 0.98
CA ALA A 489 -26.08 32.21 2.15
C ALA A 489 -25.15 31.39 3.05
N MET A 490 -24.01 31.96 3.41
CA MET A 490 -22.98 31.36 4.25
C MET A 490 -22.77 32.19 5.51
N LYS A 491 -22.66 31.52 6.66
CA LYS A 491 -22.40 32.17 7.94
C LYS A 491 -20.91 32.28 8.15
N LYS A 492 -20.39 33.47 8.44
CA LYS A 492 -18.94 33.71 8.51
C LYS A 492 -18.22 32.92 9.60
N GLU A 493 -18.93 32.47 10.64
CA GLU A 493 -18.36 31.66 11.72
C GLU A 493 -18.10 30.19 11.32
N LEU A 494 -18.60 29.76 10.17
CA LEU A 494 -18.44 28.39 9.68
C LEU A 494 -17.36 28.30 8.61
N THR A 495 -16.65 27.18 8.57
CA THR A 495 -15.72 26.85 7.49
C THR A 495 -16.44 25.98 6.47
N TYR A 496 -16.49 26.43 5.22
CA TYR A 496 -17.14 25.74 4.12
C TYR A 496 -16.11 25.08 3.21
N THR A 497 -16.48 23.95 2.64
CA THR A 497 -15.75 23.30 1.57
C THR A 497 -16.62 23.30 0.33
N ALA A 498 -16.18 24.00 -0.71
CA ALA A 498 -16.86 24.02 -1.98
C ALA A 498 -16.52 22.77 -2.79
N GLU A 499 -17.55 22.07 -3.26
CA GLU A 499 -17.40 21.10 -4.32
C GLU A 499 -17.58 21.81 -5.67
N ILE A 500 -16.56 21.74 -6.51
CA ILE A 500 -16.53 22.41 -7.81
C ILE A 500 -16.50 21.35 -8.91
N GLU A 501 -17.40 21.44 -9.88
CA GLU A 501 -17.33 20.70 -11.14
C GLU A 501 -16.77 21.63 -12.20
N LEU A 502 -15.60 21.32 -12.77
CA LEU A 502 -14.99 22.09 -13.86
C LEU A 502 -14.85 21.21 -15.10
N LYS A 503 -15.13 21.78 -16.26
CA LYS A 503 -14.68 21.25 -17.54
C LYS A 503 -13.27 21.76 -17.81
N ILE A 504 -12.30 20.89 -18.06
CA ILE A 504 -10.93 21.32 -18.38
C ILE A 504 -10.78 21.47 -19.90
N PRO A 505 -10.50 22.69 -20.42
CA PRO A 505 -10.24 22.88 -21.84
C PRO A 505 -9.03 22.06 -22.33
N GLU A 506 -9.07 21.54 -23.56
CA GLU A 506 -7.97 20.76 -24.16
C GLU A 506 -6.61 21.46 -24.07
N ARG A 507 -6.59 22.79 -24.25
CA ARG A 507 -5.38 23.61 -24.14
C ARG A 507 -4.79 23.68 -22.72
N VAL A 508 -5.62 23.45 -21.69
CA VAL A 508 -5.22 23.49 -20.28
C VAL A 508 -4.70 22.12 -19.81
N LYS A 509 -5.21 21.02 -20.36
CA LYS A 509 -4.86 19.65 -19.92
C LYS A 509 -3.34 19.39 -19.80
N PRO A 510 -2.48 19.77 -20.78
CA PRO A 510 -1.05 19.52 -20.67
C PRO A 510 -0.38 20.30 -19.53
N LEU A 511 -0.93 21.48 -19.19
CA LEU A 511 -0.38 22.36 -18.16
C LEU A 511 -0.62 21.82 -16.75
N LEU A 512 -1.71 21.07 -16.53
CA LEU A 512 -2.03 20.49 -15.22
C LEU A 512 -0.99 19.47 -14.71
N SER A 513 -0.13 18.97 -15.59
CA SER A 513 0.98 18.08 -15.22
C SER A 513 2.20 18.81 -14.64
N LYS A 514 2.25 20.14 -14.77
CA LYS A 514 3.37 20.93 -14.27
C LYS A 514 3.30 21.09 -12.75
N LYS A 515 4.46 21.09 -12.10
CA LYS A 515 4.57 21.14 -10.62
C LYS A 515 4.20 22.50 -10.02
N ASP A 516 4.16 23.53 -10.84
CA ASP A 516 3.89 24.92 -10.49
C ASP A 516 2.47 25.36 -10.89
N VAL A 517 1.60 24.43 -11.29
CA VAL A 517 0.20 24.71 -11.64
C VAL A 517 -0.72 24.27 -10.51
N PHE A 518 -1.63 25.15 -10.09
CA PHE A 518 -2.54 24.93 -8.96
C PHE A 518 -3.94 25.48 -9.22
N PHE A 519 -4.95 24.89 -8.59
CA PHE A 519 -6.28 25.46 -8.47
C PHE A 519 -6.32 26.48 -7.34
N SER A 520 -7.12 27.54 -7.51
CA SER A 520 -7.39 28.55 -6.49
C SER A 520 -8.71 29.28 -6.79
N TYR A 521 -8.95 30.41 -6.13
CA TYR A 521 -10.15 31.23 -6.33
C TYR A 521 -9.91 32.69 -5.96
N HIS A 522 -10.86 33.54 -6.32
CA HIS A 522 -10.86 34.98 -6.08
C HIS A 522 -12.21 35.43 -5.52
N TRP A 523 -12.17 36.41 -4.62
CA TRP A 523 -13.37 37.08 -4.14
C TRP A 523 -13.41 38.52 -4.65
N PHE A 524 -14.58 38.92 -5.12
CA PHE A 524 -14.91 40.28 -5.53
C PHE A 524 -16.05 40.81 -4.66
N ASN A 525 -16.07 42.11 -4.47
CA ASN A 525 -17.23 42.81 -3.91
C ASN A 525 -18.41 42.72 -4.90
N GLN A 526 -19.62 43.01 -4.40
CA GLN A 526 -20.84 43.02 -5.21
C GLN A 526 -20.71 43.88 -6.50
N ASP A 527 -20.01 45.00 -6.42
CA ASP A 527 -19.77 45.93 -7.55
C ASP A 527 -18.74 45.42 -8.57
N GLY A 528 -18.12 44.27 -8.33
CA GLY A 528 -17.09 43.66 -9.19
C GLY A 528 -15.67 44.14 -8.91
N THR A 529 -15.45 45.01 -7.93
CA THR A 529 -14.09 45.35 -7.47
C THR A 529 -13.47 44.17 -6.72
N ILE A 530 -12.15 44.00 -6.80
CA ILE A 530 -11.44 42.91 -6.13
C ILE A 530 -11.55 43.10 -4.61
N TYR A 531 -12.10 42.11 -3.91
CA TYR A 531 -12.05 42.04 -2.45
C TYR A 531 -10.71 41.45 -2.02
N HIS A 532 -10.40 40.26 -2.53
CA HIS A 532 -9.12 39.60 -2.33
C HIS A 532 -8.83 38.67 -3.50
N TRP A 533 -7.60 38.73 -3.99
CA TRP A 533 -7.18 37.98 -5.17
C TRP A 533 -6.50 36.66 -4.79
N ASP A 534 -5.49 36.68 -3.93
CA ASP A 534 -4.55 35.55 -3.85
C ASP A 534 -4.88 34.55 -2.73
N TYR A 535 -5.54 33.43 -3.04
CA TYR A 535 -5.99 32.41 -2.08
C TYR A 535 -5.16 31.11 -2.09
N PRO A 536 -5.36 30.16 -1.16
CA PRO A 536 -4.57 28.93 -1.10
C PRO A 536 -4.49 28.16 -2.43
N ARG A 537 -3.38 27.44 -2.60
CA ARG A 537 -3.10 26.60 -3.76
C ARG A 537 -3.54 25.17 -3.50
N PHE A 538 -4.23 24.58 -4.46
CA PHE A 538 -4.69 23.21 -4.42
C PHE A 538 -4.08 22.44 -5.59
N GLU A 539 -3.41 21.33 -5.28
CA GLU A 539 -2.74 20.52 -6.30
C GLU A 539 -3.75 19.96 -7.32
N PRO A 540 -3.37 19.89 -8.61
CA PRO A 540 -4.21 19.32 -9.63
C PRO A 540 -4.39 17.81 -9.39
N PRO A 541 -5.58 17.25 -9.68
CA PRO A 541 -5.80 15.81 -9.65
C PRO A 541 -5.03 15.12 -10.77
N VAL A 542 -4.80 13.80 -10.65
CA VAL A 542 -4.15 13.00 -11.71
C VAL A 542 -4.95 13.08 -13.02
N ALA A 543 -4.22 13.25 -14.13
CA ALA A 543 -4.71 13.64 -15.45
C ALA A 543 -5.81 12.74 -16.07
N VAL A 544 -6.73 13.20 -16.94
CA VAL A 544 -7.51 14.45 -17.09
C VAL A 544 -8.73 14.02 -17.94
N GLU A 545 -9.83 13.62 -17.31
CA GLU A 545 -11.12 13.57 -18.02
C GLU A 545 -11.52 14.99 -18.43
N ASP A 546 -12.49 15.13 -19.35
CA ASP A 546 -13.01 16.45 -19.73
C ASP A 546 -13.59 17.21 -18.54
N ARG A 547 -13.92 16.50 -17.45
CA ARG A 547 -14.49 17.06 -16.24
C ARG A 547 -13.68 16.62 -15.03
N ILE A 548 -13.45 17.55 -14.13
CA ILE A 548 -12.88 17.28 -12.82
C ILE A 548 -13.83 17.77 -11.74
N ARG A 549 -13.77 17.09 -10.60
CA ARG A 549 -14.42 17.51 -9.38
C ARG A 549 -13.34 17.79 -8.34
N LEU A 550 -13.53 18.89 -7.59
CA LEU A 550 -12.58 19.36 -6.58
C LEU A 550 -13.33 19.70 -5.31
N PHE A 551 -12.73 19.41 -4.16
CA PHE A 551 -13.22 19.81 -2.84
C PHE A 551 -12.24 20.82 -2.26
N MET A 552 -12.65 22.09 -2.19
CA MET A 552 -11.79 23.20 -1.82
C MET A 552 -12.34 23.93 -0.59
N PRO A 553 -11.65 23.91 0.56
CA PRO A 553 -11.95 24.79 1.67
C PRO A 553 -11.93 26.26 1.23
N ILE A 554 -13.04 26.96 1.44
CA ILE A 554 -13.21 28.36 1.07
C ILE A 554 -13.06 29.24 2.31
N GLN A 555 -12.13 30.17 2.23
CA GLN A 555 -11.97 31.26 3.17
C GLN A 555 -12.98 32.35 2.82
N LEU A 556 -13.92 32.60 3.73
CA LEU A 556 -14.97 33.59 3.55
C LEU A 556 -14.45 35.02 3.80
N PRO A 557 -15.04 36.03 3.13
CA PRO A 557 -14.85 37.43 3.49
C PRO A 557 -15.19 37.72 4.96
N GLU A 558 -14.43 38.61 5.61
CA GLU A 558 -14.56 38.90 7.04
C GLU A 558 -15.84 39.68 7.41
N THR A 559 -16.40 40.42 6.45
CA THR A 559 -17.56 41.28 6.68
C THR A 559 -18.79 40.76 5.96
N ALA A 560 -19.95 40.82 6.62
CA ALA A 560 -21.21 40.41 6.05
C ALA A 560 -21.57 41.28 4.82
N GLY A 561 -22.13 40.66 3.79
CA GLY A 561 -22.44 41.32 2.52
C GLY A 561 -22.57 40.35 1.36
N GLU A 562 -22.92 40.87 0.19
CA GLU A 562 -22.90 40.10 -1.05
C GLU A 562 -21.51 40.16 -1.70
N TYR A 563 -20.99 38.99 -2.03
CA TYR A 563 -19.69 38.83 -2.67
C TYR A 563 -19.78 37.88 -3.84
N ARG A 564 -18.78 37.96 -4.72
CA ARG A 564 -18.71 37.20 -5.95
C ARG A 564 -17.47 36.32 -5.92
N LEU A 565 -17.66 35.01 -5.99
CA LEU A 565 -16.60 34.01 -5.95
C LEU A 565 -16.30 33.51 -7.37
N GLN A 566 -15.05 33.57 -7.80
CA GLN A 566 -14.57 33.06 -9.08
C GLN A 566 -13.53 31.97 -8.85
N MET A 567 -13.68 30.80 -9.49
CA MET A 567 -12.67 29.74 -9.46
C MET A 567 -11.59 30.02 -10.49
N ASP A 568 -10.33 29.66 -10.24
CA ASP A 568 -9.27 29.84 -11.23
C ASP A 568 -8.16 28.79 -11.11
N ILE A 569 -7.27 28.79 -12.10
CA ILE A 569 -6.04 28.01 -12.14
C ILE A 569 -4.88 29.00 -12.30
N VAL A 570 -3.80 28.77 -11.57
CA VAL A 570 -2.59 29.58 -11.62
C VAL A 570 -1.39 28.72 -11.99
N GLU A 571 -0.58 29.22 -12.91
CA GLU A 571 0.80 28.79 -13.10
C GLU A 571 1.68 29.78 -12.35
N GLU A 572 2.28 29.33 -11.26
CA GLU A 572 3.02 30.17 -10.32
C GLU A 572 4.07 31.01 -11.03
N LEU A 573 4.11 32.30 -10.68
CA LEU A 573 5.02 33.29 -11.27
C LEU A 573 4.86 33.51 -12.79
N VAL A 574 3.85 32.93 -13.44
CA VAL A 574 3.60 33.07 -14.87
C VAL A 574 2.28 33.78 -15.14
N GLN A 575 1.14 33.18 -14.77
CA GLN A 575 -0.18 33.69 -15.14
C GLN A 575 -1.33 33.05 -14.35
N TRP A 576 -2.43 33.80 -14.25
CA TRP A 576 -3.75 33.29 -13.93
C TRP A 576 -4.49 32.91 -15.21
N PHE A 577 -5.13 31.74 -15.24
CA PHE A 577 -5.70 31.19 -16.47
C PHE A 577 -6.96 31.94 -16.89
N SER A 578 -7.74 32.49 -15.94
CA SER A 578 -8.84 33.39 -16.28
C SER A 578 -8.37 34.68 -16.95
N GLN A 579 -7.25 35.25 -16.49
CA GLN A 579 -6.69 36.49 -17.04
C GLN A 579 -6.09 36.31 -18.43
N SER A 580 -5.41 35.19 -18.68
CA SER A 580 -4.86 34.87 -20.00
C SER A 580 -5.89 34.27 -20.97
N GLY A 581 -7.11 34.06 -20.50
CA GLY A 581 -8.20 33.47 -21.28
C GLY A 581 -7.98 32.00 -21.59
N LEU A 582 -7.14 31.29 -20.83
CA LEU A 582 -6.95 29.84 -20.88
C LEU A 582 -8.12 29.07 -20.25
N LEU A 583 -8.73 29.64 -19.21
CA LEU A 583 -9.92 29.16 -18.52
C LEU A 583 -11.02 30.22 -18.61
N GLU A 584 -12.19 29.87 -19.12
CA GLU A 584 -13.35 30.75 -19.03
C GLU A 584 -14.00 30.56 -17.65
N SER A 585 -13.82 31.51 -16.74
CA SER A 585 -14.39 31.43 -15.39
C SER A 585 -15.14 32.71 -15.05
N HIS A 586 -16.41 32.60 -14.68
CA HIS A 586 -17.26 33.74 -14.32
C HIS A 586 -17.63 33.70 -12.83
N PRO A 587 -17.62 34.84 -12.11
CA PRO A 587 -17.94 34.83 -10.69
C PRO A 587 -19.42 34.54 -10.39
N LYS A 588 -19.67 33.69 -9.38
CA LYS A 588 -21.00 33.43 -8.78
C LYS A 588 -21.21 34.27 -7.53
N THR A 589 -22.42 34.82 -7.35
CA THR A 589 -22.75 35.67 -6.19
C THR A 589 -23.22 34.83 -5.00
N PHE A 590 -22.70 35.14 -3.81
CA PHE A 590 -23.05 34.52 -2.53
C PHE A 590 -23.28 35.60 -1.47
N LEU A 591 -24.15 35.30 -0.49
CA LEU A 591 -24.39 36.15 0.67
C LEU A 591 -23.57 35.65 1.86
N ILE A 592 -22.76 36.51 2.47
CA ILE A 592 -22.05 36.24 3.72
C ILE A 592 -22.80 36.92 4.87
N GLN A 593 -23.15 36.16 5.91
CA GLN A 593 -23.92 36.60 7.08
C GLN A 593 -23.07 36.62 8.35
#